data_AF-A0A6B0WRX8-F1
#
_entry.id   AF-A0A6B0WRX8-F1
#
_cell.length_a   1.000
_cell.length_b   1.000
_cell.length_c   1.000
_cell.angle_alpha   90.00
_cell.angle_beta   90.00
_cell.angle_gamma   90.00
#
_symmetry.space_group_name_H-M   'P 1'
#
loop_
_entity.id
_entity.type
_entity.pdbx_description
1 polymer ?
#
loop_
_entity_poly.entity_id
_entity_poly.type
_entity_poly.pdbx_seq_one_letter_code
_entity_poly.pdbx_strand_id
1 'polypeptide(L)'
;MEALLNDFGNRDGFDSDAARQALNEALEGVDTTDGIPREVLAEMMCAGLGCTGTNPEDQIEELYGLGITVGTRPHDGTQSDMVDAFDPDGSATNGHLVAFFSRVEEILGGNGGNGGNGGNGGNGNVNTTPPTLSLTGPSSDVAEDSGIASFTVSLSHRTTQPVTVTVETVDGTARAGSDYNRIYGRVTIPANSLGVYVTPTVIDDARDEPDETFSLRISNPSGATLGSPTEATATIVDNDIPTNPTAPSNLELTCTASGGAFTLTATWDPPTQPPSATGYQTIFGDRAYSWDTSGWQSSPTLQYGETNTGARVSAPSAGDYWVFVTPFRLGGGQEGKAHTQCLPSVSLDATTFTVGESASVAISATLDMAPAGTASVRFSTTGAIDGAGSCSAGADYYVSGTEFRFTNTTSASVTLTACDDTDPDDETVTLVLTTTGINGLELGSPTTAVVTINDDDTAHTGDSWGL
;
A
#
# COMPACT_ATOMS: atom_id res chain seq x y z
N MET A 1 -9.91 -29.07 22.86
CA MET A 1 -10.75 -29.03 24.08
C MET A 1 -10.67 -30.32 24.89
N GLU A 2 -11.07 -31.48 24.35
CA GLU A 2 -11.14 -32.73 25.14
C GLU A 2 -9.81 -33.19 25.75
N ALA A 3 -8.70 -33.03 25.03
CA ALA A 3 -7.36 -33.32 25.56
C ALA A 3 -6.97 -32.41 26.73
N LEU A 4 -7.45 -31.16 26.74
CA LEU A 4 -7.23 -30.21 27.84
C LEU A 4 -8.15 -30.51 29.03
N LEU A 5 -9.42 -30.83 28.78
CA LEU A 5 -10.37 -31.27 29.83
C LEU A 5 -9.93 -32.58 30.50
N ASN A 6 -9.21 -33.46 29.79
CA ASN A 6 -8.62 -34.68 30.34
C ASN A 6 -7.42 -34.40 31.26
N ASP A 7 -6.68 -33.31 31.05
CA ASP A 7 -5.54 -32.90 31.88
C ASP A 7 -6.02 -32.29 33.22
N PHE A 8 -7.21 -31.67 33.22
CA PHE A 8 -7.83 -31.05 34.40
C PHE A 8 -8.65 -31.99 35.28
N GLY A 9 -9.16 -33.12 34.76
CA GLY A 9 -9.92 -34.11 35.55
C GLY A 9 -9.15 -34.76 36.72
N ASN A 10 -7.88 -34.37 36.92
CA ASN A 10 -7.02 -34.81 38.02
C ASN A 10 -6.70 -33.70 39.05
N ARG A 11 -7.35 -32.52 39.03
CA ARG A 11 -7.03 -31.38 39.92
C ARG A 11 -8.26 -30.78 40.63
N ASP A 12 -8.08 -30.38 41.88
CA ASP A 12 -9.15 -29.89 42.77
C ASP A 12 -9.67 -28.49 42.36
N GLY A 13 -11.01 -28.34 42.29
CA GLY A 13 -11.70 -27.03 42.22
C GLY A 13 -12.32 -26.64 40.87
N PHE A 14 -12.07 -27.37 39.79
CA PHE A 14 -12.72 -27.19 38.49
C PHE A 14 -13.55 -28.43 38.14
N ASP A 15 -14.86 -28.27 37.93
CA ASP A 15 -15.70 -29.39 37.52
C ASP A 15 -15.59 -29.62 36.00
N SER A 16 -14.58 -30.40 35.61
CA SER A 16 -14.34 -30.74 34.21
C SER A 16 -15.47 -31.53 33.57
N ASP A 17 -16.28 -32.22 34.37
CA ASP A 17 -17.41 -33.00 33.89
C ASP A 17 -18.63 -32.09 33.66
N ALA A 18 -18.87 -31.11 34.53
CA ALA A 18 -19.87 -30.05 34.30
C ALA A 18 -19.52 -29.16 33.10
N ALA A 19 -18.24 -28.77 32.95
CA ALA A 19 -17.78 -28.01 31.80
C ALA A 19 -17.92 -28.80 30.48
N ARG A 20 -17.67 -30.12 30.52
CA ARG A 20 -17.90 -31.02 29.38
C ARG A 20 -19.37 -31.16 29.03
N GLN A 21 -20.22 -31.32 30.05
CA GLN A 21 -21.65 -31.45 29.85
C GLN A 21 -22.23 -30.17 29.24
N ALA A 22 -21.88 -29.00 29.78
CA ALA A 22 -22.29 -27.71 29.25
C ALA A 22 -21.80 -27.47 27.82
N LEU A 23 -20.56 -27.85 27.50
CA LEU A 23 -20.04 -27.76 26.13
C LEU A 23 -20.81 -28.67 25.16
N ASN A 24 -21.11 -29.89 25.56
CA ASN A 24 -21.84 -30.83 24.71
C ASN A 24 -23.31 -30.42 24.52
N GLU A 25 -23.95 -29.86 25.55
CA GLU A 25 -25.31 -29.31 25.48
C GLU A 25 -25.35 -28.02 24.63
N ALA A 26 -24.36 -27.14 24.77
CA ALA A 26 -24.29 -25.87 24.05
C ALA A 26 -23.87 -26.02 22.58
N LEU A 27 -23.19 -27.12 22.21
CA LEU A 27 -22.82 -27.42 20.82
C LEU A 27 -23.87 -28.23 20.06
N GLU A 28 -24.96 -28.66 20.70
CA GLU A 28 -26.00 -29.47 20.06
C GLU A 28 -26.80 -28.62 19.06
N GLY A 29 -26.44 -28.69 17.77
CA GLY A 29 -27.09 -27.95 16.69
C GLY A 29 -26.40 -26.64 16.28
N VAL A 30 -25.22 -26.33 16.82
CA VAL A 30 -24.42 -25.14 16.47
C VAL A 30 -23.44 -25.49 15.36
N ASP A 31 -23.41 -24.68 14.30
CA ASP A 31 -22.43 -24.81 13.21
C ASP A 31 -21.07 -24.27 13.68
N THR A 32 -20.12 -25.18 13.93
CA THR A 32 -18.77 -24.83 14.43
C THR A 32 -17.74 -24.64 13.32
N THR A 33 -18.17 -24.59 12.04
CA THR A 33 -17.24 -24.53 10.90
C THR A 33 -16.48 -23.20 10.87
N ASP A 34 -17.05 -22.14 11.46
CA ASP A 34 -16.51 -20.78 11.50
C ASP A 34 -16.11 -20.30 12.93
N GLY A 35 -16.05 -21.21 13.92
CA GLY A 35 -15.65 -20.88 15.30
C GLY A 35 -16.74 -21.16 16.35
N ILE A 36 -16.51 -20.75 17.60
CA ILE A 36 -17.44 -20.94 18.72
C ILE A 36 -18.04 -19.59 19.12
N PRO A 37 -19.38 -19.46 19.22
CA PRO A 37 -20.04 -18.23 19.66
C PRO A 37 -19.62 -17.79 21.07
N ARG A 38 -19.62 -16.48 21.32
CA ARG A 38 -19.18 -15.87 22.58
C ARG A 38 -20.01 -16.30 23.78
N GLU A 39 -21.30 -16.48 23.58
CA GLU A 39 -22.26 -16.91 24.59
C GLU A 39 -22.01 -18.38 24.98
N VAL A 40 -21.75 -19.24 23.99
CA VAL A 40 -21.40 -20.65 24.19
C VAL A 40 -20.09 -20.78 24.96
N LEU A 41 -19.13 -19.89 24.66
CA LEU A 41 -17.86 -19.85 25.34
C LEU A 41 -18.01 -19.38 26.79
N ALA A 42 -18.82 -18.35 27.04
CA ALA A 42 -19.14 -17.86 28.39
C ALA A 42 -19.86 -18.92 29.23
N GLU A 43 -20.84 -19.61 28.66
CA GLU A 43 -21.62 -20.64 29.35
C GLU A 43 -20.76 -21.85 29.75
N MET A 44 -19.87 -22.31 28.86
CA MET A 44 -18.89 -23.35 29.17
C MET A 44 -17.93 -22.91 30.29
N MET A 45 -17.40 -21.69 30.22
CA MET A 45 -16.47 -21.16 31.22
C MET A 45 -17.13 -21.02 32.59
N CYS A 46 -18.37 -20.54 32.60
CA CYS A 46 -19.13 -20.35 33.81
C CYS A 46 -19.61 -21.65 34.46
N ALA A 47 -19.93 -22.68 33.66
CA ALA A 47 -20.26 -24.01 34.18
C ALA A 47 -19.07 -24.65 34.93
N GLY A 48 -17.84 -24.46 34.45
CA GLY A 48 -16.63 -24.96 35.12
C GLY A 48 -16.18 -24.14 36.34
N LEU A 49 -16.49 -22.83 36.37
CA LEU A 49 -16.12 -21.90 37.45
C LEU A 49 -17.22 -21.72 38.51
N GLY A 50 -18.43 -22.21 38.27
CA GLY A 50 -19.56 -22.10 39.22
C GLY A 50 -20.19 -20.70 39.29
N CYS A 51 -20.22 -19.98 38.17
CA CYS A 51 -20.94 -18.70 38.06
C CYS A 51 -22.42 -18.84 38.46
N THR A 52 -23.02 -17.75 38.92
CA THR A 52 -24.44 -17.68 39.31
C THR A 52 -25.34 -17.02 38.27
N GLY A 53 -24.76 -16.42 37.22
CA GLY A 53 -25.48 -15.83 36.10
C GLY A 53 -26.45 -16.81 35.43
N THR A 54 -27.68 -16.35 35.22
CA THR A 54 -28.78 -17.18 34.68
C THR A 54 -28.96 -17.07 33.18
N ASN A 55 -28.22 -16.17 32.54
CA ASN A 55 -28.14 -15.98 31.10
C ASN A 55 -26.69 -15.66 30.68
N PRO A 56 -26.36 -15.76 29.38
CA PRO A 56 -24.99 -15.57 28.91
C PRO A 56 -24.41 -14.18 29.17
N GLU A 57 -25.20 -13.11 29.15
CA GLU A 57 -24.74 -11.74 29.40
C GLU A 57 -24.40 -11.54 30.90
N ASP A 58 -25.20 -12.10 31.81
CA ASP A 58 -24.90 -12.12 33.26
C ASP A 58 -23.61 -12.89 33.53
N GLN A 59 -23.41 -14.02 32.83
CA GLN A 59 -22.23 -14.87 32.93
C GLN A 59 -20.98 -14.15 32.39
N ILE A 60 -21.13 -13.42 31.28
CA ILE A 60 -20.06 -12.57 30.73
C ILE A 60 -19.68 -11.46 31.71
N GLU A 61 -20.65 -10.78 32.35
CA GLU A 61 -20.35 -9.80 33.39
C GLU A 61 -19.64 -10.42 34.62
N GLU A 62 -20.05 -11.62 35.03
CA GLU A 62 -19.43 -12.33 36.14
C GLU A 62 -17.98 -12.74 35.80
N LEU A 63 -17.73 -13.17 34.56
CA LEU A 63 -16.40 -13.44 34.02
C LEU A 63 -15.55 -12.16 33.92
N TYR A 64 -16.12 -11.03 33.49
CA TYR A 64 -15.45 -9.73 33.50
C TYR A 64 -15.04 -9.32 34.92
N GLY A 65 -15.90 -9.58 35.91
CA GLY A 65 -15.61 -9.37 37.33
C GLY A 65 -14.43 -10.21 37.84
N LEU A 66 -14.16 -11.35 37.20
CA LEU A 66 -13.00 -12.21 37.45
C LEU A 66 -11.77 -11.84 36.58
N GLY A 67 -11.88 -10.76 35.78
CA GLY A 67 -10.84 -10.31 34.87
C GLY A 67 -10.68 -11.20 33.64
N ILE A 68 -11.73 -11.92 33.25
CA ILE A 68 -11.81 -12.74 32.04
C ILE A 68 -12.66 -11.97 31.02
N THR A 69 -12.06 -11.58 29.89
CA THR A 69 -12.77 -10.87 28.81
C THR A 69 -13.20 -11.84 27.73
N VAL A 70 -14.48 -11.76 27.36
CA VAL A 70 -15.09 -12.50 26.25
C VAL A 70 -15.54 -11.47 25.22
N GLY A 71 -14.77 -11.24 24.15
CA GLY A 71 -14.99 -10.14 23.20
C GLY A 71 -14.94 -10.53 21.72
N THR A 72 -15.62 -9.77 20.86
CA THR A 72 -15.73 -10.01 19.40
C THR A 72 -14.90 -9.05 18.55
N ARG A 73 -14.35 -9.48 17.40
CA ARG A 73 -13.68 -8.61 16.40
C ARG A 73 -14.62 -8.25 15.24
N PRO A 74 -14.56 -7.04 14.63
CA PRO A 74 -15.20 -6.78 13.35
C PRO A 74 -14.29 -7.24 12.20
N HIS A 75 -14.78 -8.16 11.36
CA HIS A 75 -14.22 -8.44 10.04
C HIS A 75 -15.17 -7.83 8.99
N ASP A 76 -14.61 -7.00 8.10
CA ASP A 76 -15.20 -6.47 6.87
C ASP A 76 -16.74 -6.55 6.65
N GLY A 77 -17.51 -5.79 7.43
CA GLY A 77 -18.76 -5.20 6.93
C GLY A 77 -20.01 -6.09 6.81
N THR A 78 -20.04 -7.31 7.35
CA THR A 78 -21.30 -8.06 7.55
C THR A 78 -21.34 -8.72 8.93
N GLN A 79 -22.31 -8.35 9.78
CA GLN A 79 -22.47 -8.86 11.15
C GLN A 79 -22.51 -10.40 11.24
N SER A 80 -21.73 -10.99 12.16
CA SER A 80 -22.23 -11.62 13.40
C SER A 80 -21.09 -12.14 14.31
N ASP A 81 -21.38 -12.20 15.62
CA ASP A 81 -20.53 -12.52 16.77
C ASP A 81 -19.54 -13.69 16.66
N MET A 82 -18.25 -13.43 16.88
CA MET A 82 -17.19 -14.44 17.10
C MET A 82 -16.13 -13.92 18.09
N VAL A 83 -15.71 -14.73 19.07
CA VAL A 83 -14.63 -14.41 20.04
C VAL A 83 -13.34 -15.13 19.68
N ASP A 84 -12.26 -14.35 19.57
CA ASP A 84 -10.88 -14.81 19.63
C ASP A 84 -10.23 -14.28 20.92
N ALA A 85 -9.50 -15.13 21.64
CA ALA A 85 -8.58 -14.68 22.68
C ALA A 85 -7.24 -14.28 22.02
N PHE A 86 -6.95 -12.98 21.95
CA PHE A 86 -5.75 -12.39 21.32
C PHE A 86 -4.60 -12.14 22.31
N ASP A 87 -3.36 -12.28 21.80
CA ASP A 87 -2.17 -11.46 22.12
C ASP A 87 -1.93 -10.55 20.87
N PRO A 88 -1.39 -9.31 20.96
CA PRO A 88 -1.58 -8.23 19.99
C PRO A 88 -0.93 -8.36 18.60
N ASP A 89 -0.20 -9.43 18.29
CA ASP A 89 0.70 -9.48 17.12
C ASP A 89 0.19 -10.31 15.92
N GLY A 90 -1.04 -10.83 15.97
CA GLY A 90 -1.74 -11.32 14.78
C GLY A 90 -1.17 -12.58 14.12
N SER A 91 -0.39 -13.40 14.83
CA SER A 91 0.05 -14.71 14.29
C SER A 91 -0.78 -15.88 14.83
N ALA A 92 -1.57 -16.52 13.96
CA ALA A 92 -2.40 -17.67 14.32
C ALA A 92 -1.57 -18.96 14.29
N THR A 93 -1.21 -19.53 15.46
CA THR A 93 -0.99 -21.00 15.62
C THR A 93 -1.01 -21.43 17.09
N ASN A 94 -1.84 -22.45 17.41
CA ASN A 94 -1.80 -23.43 18.53
C ASN A 94 -1.42 -23.02 19.99
N GLY A 95 -1.10 -21.77 20.30
CA GLY A 95 -0.75 -21.29 21.66
C GLY A 95 -1.92 -20.76 22.49
N HIS A 96 -3.09 -20.58 21.89
CA HIS A 96 -4.16 -19.70 22.41
C HIS A 96 -4.96 -20.28 23.60
N LEU A 97 -4.96 -21.59 23.81
CA LEU A 97 -5.62 -22.20 24.98
C LEU A 97 -4.74 -22.17 26.25
N VAL A 98 -3.43 -22.02 26.12
CA VAL A 98 -2.48 -22.10 27.26
C VAL A 98 -2.54 -20.86 28.16
N ALA A 99 -2.84 -19.68 27.60
CA ALA A 99 -2.98 -18.42 28.34
C ALA A 99 -4.29 -18.34 29.16
N PHE A 100 -5.40 -18.85 28.61
CA PHE A 100 -6.69 -18.97 29.29
C PHE A 100 -6.60 -19.83 30.56
N PHE A 101 -6.00 -21.03 30.46
CA PHE A 101 -5.87 -21.94 31.61
C PHE A 101 -4.85 -21.45 32.66
N SER A 102 -3.88 -20.62 32.28
CA SER A 102 -2.98 -19.97 33.24
C SER A 102 -3.69 -18.95 34.16
N ARG A 103 -4.83 -18.39 33.73
CA ARG A 103 -5.65 -17.46 34.53
C ARG A 103 -6.65 -18.18 35.43
N VAL A 104 -7.18 -19.33 34.99
CA VAL A 104 -8.04 -20.21 35.81
C VAL A 104 -7.25 -20.80 37.00
N GLU A 105 -5.95 -21.11 36.82
CA GLU A 105 -5.05 -21.51 37.92
C GLU A 105 -4.91 -20.42 39.02
N GLU A 106 -5.09 -19.13 38.70
CA GLU A 106 -5.02 -18.01 39.66
C GLU A 106 -6.34 -17.82 40.45
N ILE A 107 -7.48 -18.15 39.84
CA ILE A 107 -8.82 -17.98 40.44
C ILE A 107 -9.17 -19.15 41.37
N LEU A 108 -8.83 -20.39 40.99
CA LEU A 108 -9.18 -21.60 41.76
C LEU A 108 -8.16 -21.97 42.85
N GLY A 109 -6.97 -21.34 42.87
CA GLY A 109 -5.97 -21.52 43.91
C GLY A 109 -6.33 -20.90 45.27
N GLY A 110 -7.50 -20.25 45.37
CA GLY A 110 -8.03 -19.71 46.61
C GLY A 110 -9.01 -20.67 47.27
N ASN A 111 -8.55 -21.33 48.35
CA ASN A 111 -9.34 -21.97 49.43
C ASN A 111 -9.38 -23.52 49.42
N GLY A 112 -8.38 -24.14 50.04
CA GLY A 112 -8.37 -25.56 50.43
C GLY A 112 -7.79 -25.76 51.82
N GLY A 113 -8.60 -25.56 52.87
CA GLY A 113 -8.25 -25.83 54.26
C GLY A 113 -8.67 -27.22 54.75
N ASN A 114 -7.67 -28.10 54.92
CA ASN A 114 -7.50 -29.17 55.93
C ASN A 114 -8.50 -30.34 56.12
N GLY A 115 -7.98 -31.56 55.99
CA GLY A 115 -8.44 -32.81 56.62
C GLY A 115 -7.38 -33.91 56.48
N GLY A 116 -6.63 -34.21 57.55
CA GLY A 116 -5.30 -34.84 57.47
C GLY A 116 -5.19 -36.37 57.62
N ASN A 117 -3.96 -36.88 57.46
CA ASN A 117 -3.31 -37.89 58.34
C ASN A 117 -1.80 -38.06 58.01
N GLY A 118 -0.95 -37.76 58.99
CA GLY A 118 0.35 -38.38 59.33
C GLY A 118 1.44 -38.67 58.26
N GLY A 119 2.59 -37.99 58.36
CA GLY A 119 3.86 -38.54 57.83
C GLY A 119 5.00 -37.54 57.55
N ASN A 120 5.80 -37.23 58.58
CA ASN A 120 7.23 -36.89 58.61
C ASN A 120 7.95 -36.24 57.38
N GLY A 121 8.48 -35.03 57.60
CA GLY A 121 9.88 -34.69 57.28
C GLY A 121 10.20 -34.01 55.94
N GLY A 122 10.40 -32.69 55.97
CA GLY A 122 11.06 -31.95 54.88
C GLY A 122 11.08 -30.44 55.12
N ASN A 123 12.21 -29.92 55.63
CA ASN A 123 12.51 -28.49 55.71
C ASN A 123 12.65 -27.91 54.29
N GLY A 124 11.54 -27.45 53.70
CA GLY A 124 11.52 -26.70 52.46
C GLY A 124 11.73 -25.21 52.75
N ASN A 125 12.93 -24.74 52.42
CA ASN A 125 13.37 -23.34 52.42
C ASN A 125 12.24 -22.34 52.14
N VAL A 126 11.72 -21.68 53.18
CA VAL A 126 10.94 -20.44 53.00
C VAL A 126 11.95 -19.42 52.49
N ASN A 127 11.85 -19.07 51.20
CA ASN A 127 12.69 -18.04 50.62
C ASN A 127 12.43 -16.73 51.40
N THR A 128 13.30 -16.41 52.36
CA THR A 128 13.15 -15.27 53.29
C THR A 128 13.59 -13.95 52.65
N THR A 129 14.11 -13.99 51.43
CA THR A 129 14.42 -12.79 50.66
C THR A 129 13.13 -12.20 50.06
N PRO A 130 12.81 -10.92 50.34
CA PRO A 130 11.68 -10.23 49.70
C PRO A 130 11.78 -10.31 48.16
N PRO A 131 10.65 -10.43 47.44
CA PRO A 131 10.68 -10.41 45.98
C PRO A 131 11.16 -9.05 45.47
N THR A 132 11.65 -9.04 44.23
CA THR A 132 12.00 -7.82 43.51
C THR A 132 10.89 -7.45 42.54
N LEU A 133 10.60 -6.16 42.39
CA LEU A 133 9.68 -5.60 41.40
C LEU A 133 10.40 -5.17 40.13
N SER A 134 9.85 -5.51 38.96
CA SER A 134 10.29 -4.98 37.67
C SER A 134 9.09 -4.47 36.86
N LEU A 135 9.37 -3.57 35.93
CA LEU A 135 8.38 -3.02 35.03
C LEU A 135 8.67 -3.40 33.58
N THR A 136 7.63 -3.74 32.82
CA THR A 136 7.72 -3.96 31.37
C THR A 136 6.71 -3.04 30.69
N GLY A 137 7.12 -2.37 29.61
CA GLY A 137 6.23 -1.55 28.78
C GLY A 137 5.42 -2.37 27.79
N PRO A 138 4.64 -1.72 26.92
CA PRO A 138 3.95 -2.38 25.81
C PRO A 138 4.92 -3.17 24.92
N SER A 139 4.45 -4.27 24.33
CA SER A 139 5.24 -5.12 23.42
C SER A 139 5.39 -4.54 22.01
N SER A 140 4.58 -3.53 21.68
CA SER A 140 4.59 -2.78 20.43
C SER A 140 4.29 -1.31 20.71
N ASP A 141 4.50 -0.46 19.71
CA ASP A 141 3.99 0.91 19.77
C ASP A 141 2.45 0.89 19.90
N VAL A 142 1.91 1.92 20.52
CA VAL A 142 0.50 2.07 20.87
C VAL A 142 -0.13 2.97 19.83
N ALA A 143 -1.11 2.47 19.08
CA ALA A 143 -1.84 3.33 18.16
C ALA A 143 -2.69 4.33 18.95
N GLU A 144 -2.74 5.56 18.49
CA GLU A 144 -3.50 6.65 19.12
C GLU A 144 -5.01 6.32 19.24
N ASP A 145 -5.57 5.60 18.26
CA ASP A 145 -6.95 5.11 18.27
C ASP A 145 -7.16 3.84 19.12
N SER A 146 -6.10 3.15 19.55
CA SER A 146 -6.21 1.95 20.38
C SER A 146 -6.67 2.26 21.80
N GLY A 147 -6.47 3.50 22.24
CA GLY A 147 -6.92 4.03 23.52
C GLY A 147 -6.26 3.42 24.76
N ILE A 148 -5.33 2.46 24.66
CA ILE A 148 -4.76 1.76 25.84
C ILE A 148 -3.27 1.41 25.67
N ALA A 149 -2.42 1.94 26.56
CA ALA A 149 -1.05 1.49 26.73
C ALA A 149 -0.94 0.47 27.89
N SER A 150 -0.50 -0.76 27.65
CA SER A 150 -0.44 -1.79 28.71
C SER A 150 0.97 -1.95 29.29
N PHE A 151 1.14 -1.62 30.57
CA PHE A 151 2.36 -1.86 31.34
C PHE A 151 2.18 -3.02 32.32
N THR A 152 3.22 -3.84 32.51
CA THR A 152 3.20 -4.96 33.44
C THR A 152 4.14 -4.73 34.62
N VAL A 153 3.60 -4.70 35.83
CA VAL A 153 4.37 -4.66 37.09
C VAL A 153 4.53 -6.09 37.60
N SER A 154 5.76 -6.62 37.64
CA SER A 154 6.03 -8.03 37.95
C SER A 154 6.83 -8.21 39.23
N LEU A 155 6.56 -9.30 39.97
CA LEU A 155 7.37 -9.83 41.05
C LEU A 155 8.28 -10.95 40.52
N SER A 156 9.50 -11.05 41.05
CA SER A 156 10.39 -12.17 40.70
C SER A 156 9.87 -13.53 41.16
N HIS A 157 9.11 -13.58 42.27
CA HIS A 157 8.49 -14.79 42.80
C HIS A 157 7.21 -14.44 43.58
N ARG A 158 6.27 -15.39 43.67
CA ARG A 158 5.01 -15.23 44.43
C ARG A 158 5.27 -15.02 45.92
N THR A 159 4.39 -14.27 46.58
CA THR A 159 4.40 -14.06 48.02
C THR A 159 3.04 -14.38 48.64
N THR A 160 3.01 -14.80 49.90
CA THR A 160 1.77 -15.14 50.62
C THR A 160 1.04 -13.92 51.19
N GLN A 161 1.61 -12.73 51.02
CA GLN A 161 1.04 -11.44 51.45
C GLN A 161 0.99 -10.51 50.25
N PRO A 162 0.01 -9.60 50.16
CA PRO A 162 -0.05 -8.66 49.06
C PRO A 162 1.16 -7.72 49.07
N VAL A 163 1.68 -7.40 47.89
CA VAL A 163 2.72 -6.39 47.67
C VAL A 163 2.05 -5.12 47.17
N THR A 164 2.48 -3.95 47.67
CA THR A 164 2.02 -2.68 47.12
C THR A 164 3.17 -1.86 46.57
N VAL A 165 2.91 -1.10 45.50
CA VAL A 165 3.89 -0.21 44.88
C VAL A 165 3.17 1.03 44.35
N THR A 166 3.84 2.17 44.39
CA THR A 166 3.33 3.41 43.79
C THR A 166 3.69 3.42 42.31
N VAL A 167 2.72 3.75 41.46
CA VAL A 167 2.91 3.92 40.02
C VAL A 167 2.59 5.36 39.64
N GLU A 168 3.35 5.89 38.69
CA GLU A 168 3.09 7.20 38.11
C GLU A 168 3.49 7.24 36.63
N THR A 169 2.66 7.86 35.80
CA THR A 169 3.06 8.22 34.44
C THR A 169 3.93 9.47 34.45
N VAL A 170 4.89 9.52 33.53
CA VAL A 170 5.85 10.61 33.35
C VAL A 170 5.83 11.04 31.89
N ASP A 171 5.67 12.34 31.66
CA ASP A 171 5.68 12.91 30.31
C ASP A 171 7.04 12.72 29.62
N GLY A 172 7.01 12.41 28.33
CA GLY A 172 8.14 12.50 27.42
C GLY A 172 7.92 13.63 26.43
N THR A 173 7.76 13.28 25.14
CA THR A 173 7.16 14.17 24.15
C THR A 173 5.65 14.27 24.34
N ALA A 174 5.00 13.13 24.65
CA ALA A 174 3.60 13.08 25.05
C ALA A 174 3.38 13.66 26.45
N ARG A 175 2.25 14.35 26.60
CA ARG A 175 1.78 15.15 27.73
C ARG A 175 0.48 14.59 28.28
N ALA A 176 0.46 14.41 29.60
CA ALA A 176 -0.76 14.02 30.28
C ALA A 176 -1.90 15.03 30.07
N GLY A 177 -3.05 14.54 29.64
CA GLY A 177 -4.27 15.32 29.41
C GLY A 177 -4.46 15.85 28.00
N SER A 178 -3.43 15.84 27.14
CA SER A 178 -3.60 15.94 25.69
C SER A 178 -3.50 14.56 25.04
N ASP A 179 -2.44 13.80 25.35
CA ASP A 179 -2.10 12.61 24.54
C ASP A 179 -2.36 11.31 25.32
N TYR A 180 -2.38 11.37 26.66
CA TYR A 180 -2.73 10.23 27.50
C TYR A 180 -3.32 10.66 28.85
N ASN A 181 -4.08 9.78 29.49
CA ASN A 181 -4.63 10.02 30.83
C ASN A 181 -3.60 9.69 31.93
N ARG A 182 -3.35 10.69 32.79
CA ARG A 182 -2.40 10.55 33.90
C ARG A 182 -2.79 9.43 34.86
N ILE A 183 -1.86 8.52 35.14
CA ILE A 183 -1.98 7.58 36.25
C ILE A 183 -1.04 8.02 37.38
N TYR A 184 -1.56 8.08 38.60
CA TYR A 184 -0.78 8.24 39.83
C TYR A 184 -1.51 7.58 40.99
N GLY A 185 -0.86 6.63 41.66
CA GLY A 185 -1.48 5.96 42.80
C GLY A 185 -0.74 4.72 43.26
N ARG A 186 -1.30 4.03 44.24
CA ARG A 186 -0.78 2.76 44.74
C ARG A 186 -1.53 1.61 44.05
N VAL A 187 -0.79 0.67 43.47
CA VAL A 187 -1.33 -0.60 42.98
C VAL A 187 -0.96 -1.72 43.95
N THR A 188 -1.82 -2.73 44.01
CA THR A 188 -1.65 -3.90 44.87
C THR A 188 -1.50 -5.13 43.99
N ILE A 189 -0.40 -5.86 44.14
CA ILE A 189 -0.24 -7.21 43.61
C ILE A 189 -0.82 -8.14 44.67
N PRO A 190 -1.92 -8.87 44.39
CA PRO A 190 -2.54 -9.77 45.35
C PRO A 190 -1.58 -10.85 45.84
N ALA A 191 -1.86 -11.41 47.02
CA ALA A 191 -1.13 -12.58 47.48
C ALA A 191 -1.24 -13.71 46.46
N ASN A 192 -0.14 -14.42 46.25
CA ASN A 192 0.03 -15.50 45.28
C ASN A 192 -0.04 -15.10 43.79
N SER A 193 -0.13 -13.80 43.46
CA SER A 193 0.03 -13.29 42.09
C SER A 193 1.50 -12.96 41.78
N LEU A 194 1.84 -12.95 40.48
CA LEU A 194 3.17 -12.57 39.99
C LEU A 194 3.24 -11.15 39.45
N GLY A 195 2.11 -10.44 39.33
CA GLY A 195 2.10 -9.09 38.80
C GLY A 195 0.70 -8.56 38.58
N VAL A 196 0.63 -7.32 38.10
CA VAL A 196 -0.61 -6.63 37.69
C VAL A 196 -0.34 -5.77 36.46
N TYR A 197 -1.39 -5.51 35.68
CA TYR A 197 -1.35 -4.55 34.59
C TYR A 197 -1.66 -3.13 35.09
N VAL A 198 -1.03 -2.15 34.45
CA VAL A 198 -1.33 -0.72 34.61
C VAL A 198 -1.57 -0.16 33.21
N THR A 199 -2.77 0.35 32.97
CA THR A 199 -3.25 0.67 31.63
C THR A 199 -3.64 2.14 31.49
N PRO A 200 -2.68 3.07 31.34
CA PRO A 200 -3.00 4.45 30.93
C PRO A 200 -3.76 4.43 29.61
N THR A 201 -4.86 5.18 29.54
CA THR A 201 -5.59 5.35 28.29
C THR A 201 -4.95 6.43 27.44
N VAL A 202 -4.75 6.14 26.15
CA VAL A 202 -4.32 7.12 25.15
C VAL A 202 -5.53 7.95 24.72
N ILE A 203 -5.30 9.22 24.43
CA ILE A 203 -6.34 10.17 24.02
C ILE A 203 -6.19 10.36 22.52
N ASP A 204 -7.23 9.98 21.78
CA ASP A 204 -7.34 10.19 20.34
C ASP A 204 -7.86 11.61 20.07
N ASP A 205 -7.22 12.35 19.18
CA ASP A 205 -7.69 13.67 18.75
C ASP A 205 -7.85 13.83 17.22
N ALA A 206 -7.64 15.02 16.67
CA ALA A 206 -7.81 15.29 15.24
C ALA A 206 -6.65 16.13 14.67
N ARG A 207 -5.54 16.20 15.39
CA ARG A 207 -4.42 17.08 15.14
C ARG A 207 -3.19 16.23 14.85
N ASP A 208 -2.73 16.31 13.61
CA ASP A 208 -1.45 15.74 13.17
C ASP A 208 -0.28 16.20 14.05
N GLU A 209 0.29 15.23 14.76
CA GLU A 209 1.43 15.33 15.64
C GLU A 209 2.47 14.24 15.25
N PRO A 210 3.76 14.43 15.56
CA PRO A 210 4.74 13.37 15.36
C PRO A 210 4.54 12.25 16.39
N ASP A 211 5.01 11.03 16.12
CA ASP A 211 5.01 9.95 17.13
C ASP A 211 5.61 10.43 18.46
N GLU A 212 4.87 10.19 19.54
CA GLU A 212 5.19 10.70 20.85
C GLU A 212 5.48 9.61 21.88
N THR A 213 6.09 9.95 23.01
CA THR A 213 6.46 8.99 24.04
C THR A 213 6.12 9.48 25.43
N PHE A 214 5.70 8.55 26.29
CA PHE A 214 5.59 8.75 27.74
C PHE A 214 6.09 7.49 28.47
N SER A 215 6.33 7.58 29.78
CA SER A 215 6.76 6.42 30.56
C SER A 215 5.88 6.17 31.79
N LEU A 216 5.93 4.93 32.30
CA LEU A 216 5.41 4.57 33.62
C LEU A 216 6.59 4.30 34.54
N ARG A 217 6.53 4.79 35.79
CA ARG A 217 7.55 4.60 36.83
C ARG A 217 6.95 3.95 38.07
N ILE A 218 7.70 3.04 38.69
CA ILE A 218 7.34 2.40 39.96
C ILE A 218 8.23 2.89 41.12
N SER A 219 7.64 3.13 42.29
CA SER A 219 8.35 3.61 43.49
C SER A 219 7.69 3.18 44.81
N ASN A 220 8.39 3.38 45.92
CA ASN A 220 7.89 3.14 47.29
C ASN A 220 7.22 1.76 47.50
N PRO A 221 7.90 0.64 47.18
CA PRO A 221 7.31 -0.68 47.38
C PRO A 221 7.19 -1.03 48.86
N SER A 222 6.17 -1.82 49.20
CA SER A 222 5.99 -2.45 50.50
C SER A 222 5.70 -3.94 50.31
N GLY A 223 6.46 -4.80 51.00
CA GLY A 223 6.43 -6.25 50.81
C GLY A 223 7.38 -6.77 49.71
N ALA A 224 8.10 -5.86 49.04
CA ALA A 224 9.08 -6.15 47.99
C ALA A 224 10.20 -5.10 47.98
N THR A 225 11.28 -5.35 47.25
CA THR A 225 12.30 -4.36 46.89
C THR A 225 12.20 -3.99 45.41
N LEU A 226 12.72 -2.83 45.00
CA LEU A 226 12.80 -2.48 43.57
C LEU A 226 13.91 -3.30 42.90
N GLY A 227 13.59 -3.94 41.78
CA GLY A 227 14.51 -4.55 40.83
C GLY A 227 14.82 -3.61 39.67
N SER A 228 15.05 -4.17 38.48
CA SER A 228 15.29 -3.41 37.25
C SER A 228 14.54 -4.02 36.07
N PRO A 229 13.94 -3.22 35.17
CA PRO A 229 13.88 -1.75 35.23
C PRO A 229 12.74 -1.26 36.15
N THR A 230 12.83 0.00 36.60
CA THR A 230 11.79 0.68 37.42
C THR A 230 10.98 1.71 36.62
N GLU A 231 11.30 1.85 35.35
CA GLU A 231 10.66 2.75 34.39
C GLU A 231 10.60 2.05 33.04
N ALA A 232 9.51 2.23 32.32
CA ALA A 232 9.31 1.69 30.97
C ALA A 232 8.57 2.71 30.12
N THR A 233 8.90 2.76 28.83
CA THR A 233 8.37 3.75 27.86
C THR A 233 7.28 3.11 27.00
N ALA A 234 6.29 3.91 26.63
CA ALA A 234 5.35 3.66 25.55
C ALA A 234 5.53 4.73 24.46
N THR A 235 5.42 4.31 23.21
CA THR A 235 5.33 5.19 22.03
C THR A 235 3.87 5.25 21.61
N ILE A 236 3.33 6.45 21.42
CA ILE A 236 2.03 6.70 20.79
C ILE A 236 2.31 6.99 19.31
N VAL A 237 1.68 6.22 18.44
CA VAL A 237 1.76 6.41 16.99
C VAL A 237 0.54 7.23 16.56
N ASP A 238 0.82 8.43 16.07
CA ASP A 238 -0.20 9.37 15.59
C ASP A 238 -0.95 8.77 14.39
N ASN A 239 -2.27 8.94 14.39
CA ASN A 239 -3.13 8.42 13.33
C ASN A 239 -3.72 9.53 12.43
N ASP A 240 -3.39 10.77 12.72
CA ASP A 240 -4.07 11.94 12.22
C ASP A 240 -3.48 12.45 10.91
N ILE A 241 -4.20 13.37 10.27
CA ILE A 241 -3.85 13.89 8.94
C ILE A 241 -3.46 15.34 9.04
N PRO A 242 -2.36 15.77 8.37
CA PRO A 242 -2.03 17.18 8.26
C PRO A 242 -3.23 17.95 7.72
N THR A 243 -3.64 19.02 8.42
CA THR A 243 -4.78 19.88 8.02
C THR A 243 -4.62 20.53 6.64
N ASN A 244 -3.45 20.41 6.01
CA ASN A 244 -3.18 20.85 4.65
C ASN A 244 -2.26 19.85 3.92
N PRO A 245 -2.80 18.76 3.36
CA PRO A 245 -2.00 17.81 2.58
C PRO A 245 -1.29 18.53 1.44
N THR A 246 0.00 18.26 1.28
CA THR A 246 0.83 18.93 0.27
C THR A 246 0.66 18.22 -1.07
N ALA A 247 0.47 18.98 -2.14
CA ALA A 247 0.45 18.46 -3.51
C ALA A 247 1.73 17.67 -3.83
N PRO A 248 1.67 16.60 -4.66
CA PRO A 248 2.87 15.92 -5.12
C PRO A 248 3.78 16.87 -5.89
N SER A 249 5.04 16.97 -5.48
CA SER A 249 6.02 17.92 -6.05
C SER A 249 6.63 17.46 -7.38
N ASN A 250 6.52 16.18 -7.71
CA ASN A 250 7.08 15.55 -8.90
C ASN A 250 5.99 14.94 -9.80
N LEU A 251 4.80 15.55 -9.82
CA LEU A 251 3.74 15.10 -10.70
C LEU A 251 4.15 15.32 -12.16
N GLU A 252 4.20 14.22 -12.90
CA GLU A 252 4.46 14.19 -14.33
C GLU A 252 3.25 13.64 -15.07
N LEU A 253 3.02 14.16 -16.28
CA LEU A 253 2.01 13.67 -17.21
C LEU A 253 2.67 13.39 -18.55
N THR A 254 2.48 12.18 -19.05
CA THR A 254 2.99 11.75 -20.36
C THR A 254 1.84 11.28 -21.24
N CYS A 255 2.02 11.40 -22.55
CA CYS A 255 1.09 10.89 -23.54
C CYS A 255 1.82 9.93 -24.48
N THR A 256 1.22 8.78 -24.76
CA THR A 256 1.73 7.83 -25.75
C THR A 256 0.64 7.46 -26.75
N ALA A 257 0.97 7.45 -28.03
CA ALA A 257 0.10 6.95 -29.09
C ALA A 257 0.39 5.48 -29.38
N SER A 258 -0.66 4.67 -29.43
CA SER A 258 -0.56 3.26 -29.86
C SER A 258 -1.91 2.76 -30.36
N GLY A 259 -1.91 2.02 -31.46
CA GLY A 259 -3.11 1.35 -31.97
C GLY A 259 -4.28 2.28 -32.28
N GLY A 260 -4.02 3.53 -32.69
CA GLY A 260 -5.06 4.51 -33.01
C GLY A 260 -5.69 5.20 -31.79
N ALA A 261 -5.08 5.10 -30.61
CA ALA A 261 -5.51 5.80 -29.40
C ALA A 261 -4.33 6.44 -28.66
N PHE A 262 -4.60 7.53 -27.95
CA PHE A 262 -3.66 8.10 -26.98
C PHE A 262 -3.91 7.55 -25.59
N THR A 263 -2.85 7.29 -24.84
CA THR A 263 -2.89 6.95 -23.43
C THR A 263 -2.15 8.02 -22.63
N LEU A 264 -2.88 8.69 -21.74
CA LEU A 264 -2.32 9.58 -20.75
C LEU A 264 -1.86 8.76 -19.55
N THR A 265 -0.66 9.05 -19.05
CA THR A 265 -0.09 8.40 -17.86
C THR A 265 0.43 9.47 -16.90
N ALA A 266 -0.15 9.52 -15.70
CA ALA A 266 0.29 10.41 -14.64
C ALA A 266 1.14 9.65 -13.61
N THR A 267 2.30 10.19 -13.23
CA THR A 267 3.26 9.58 -12.29
C THR A 267 3.74 10.58 -11.26
N TRP A 268 3.90 10.16 -10.00
CA TRP A 268 4.45 10.97 -8.91
C TRP A 268 5.02 10.07 -7.80
N ASP A 269 5.73 10.64 -6.82
CA ASP A 269 6.17 9.94 -5.61
C ASP A 269 5.18 10.24 -4.47
N PRO A 270 4.62 9.23 -3.79
CA PRO A 270 3.78 9.49 -2.62
C PRO A 270 4.65 10.10 -1.50
N PRO A 271 4.08 10.94 -0.61
CA PRO A 271 4.82 11.46 0.54
C PRO A 271 5.30 10.32 1.44
N THR A 272 6.24 10.59 2.34
CA THR A 272 6.94 9.55 3.12
C THR A 272 6.19 9.05 4.36
N GLN A 273 5.05 9.66 4.72
CA GLN A 273 4.28 9.30 5.92
C GLN A 273 2.83 8.92 5.53
N PRO A 274 2.40 7.67 5.79
CA PRO A 274 1.06 7.19 5.44
C PRO A 274 0.01 7.75 6.40
N PRO A 275 -1.05 8.44 5.92
CA PRO A 275 -2.31 8.47 6.64
C PRO A 275 -3.00 7.11 6.46
N SER A 276 -3.50 6.52 7.54
CA SER A 276 -4.06 5.16 7.58
C SER A 276 -5.35 4.95 6.78
N ALA A 277 -5.87 5.95 6.03
CA ALA A 277 -7.13 5.79 5.29
C ALA A 277 -7.38 6.70 4.05
N THR A 278 -6.42 7.48 3.54
CA THR A 278 -6.69 8.39 2.40
C THR A 278 -5.89 8.07 1.14
N GLY A 279 -6.59 7.87 0.03
CA GLY A 279 -6.01 7.79 -1.32
C GLY A 279 -5.91 9.16 -2.02
N TYR A 280 -5.29 9.16 -3.19
CA TYR A 280 -5.30 10.30 -4.11
C TYR A 280 -6.35 10.07 -5.20
N GLN A 281 -7.07 11.13 -5.57
CA GLN A 281 -7.90 11.14 -6.76
C GLN A 281 -7.15 11.81 -7.91
N THR A 282 -7.12 11.16 -9.07
CA THR A 282 -6.55 11.71 -10.30
C THR A 282 -7.66 12.12 -11.27
N ILE A 283 -7.62 13.35 -11.75
CA ILE A 283 -8.65 13.95 -12.60
C ILE A 283 -7.99 14.43 -13.91
N PHE A 284 -8.43 13.89 -15.06
CA PHE A 284 -7.86 14.17 -16.39
C PHE A 284 -8.82 14.94 -17.30
N GLY A 285 -8.28 15.87 -18.09
CA GLY A 285 -9.10 16.71 -18.97
C GLY A 285 -8.30 17.63 -19.88
N ASP A 286 -9.01 18.25 -20.82
CA ASP A 286 -8.49 19.09 -21.90
C ASP A 286 -8.46 20.58 -21.55
N ARG A 287 -8.87 20.96 -20.34
CA ARG A 287 -8.94 22.35 -19.87
C ARG A 287 -7.99 22.60 -18.72
N ALA A 288 -7.32 23.74 -18.76
CA ALA A 288 -6.37 24.13 -17.73
C ALA A 288 -7.01 24.50 -16.38
N TYR A 289 -8.32 24.82 -16.34
CA TYR A 289 -9.07 25.25 -15.16
C TYR A 289 -10.60 25.11 -15.35
N SER A 290 -11.27 24.23 -14.61
CA SER A 290 -12.67 24.48 -14.22
C SER A 290 -13.06 23.68 -12.97
N TRP A 291 -13.63 24.37 -11.98
CA TRP A 291 -14.36 23.76 -10.85
C TRP A 291 -15.68 23.10 -11.31
N ASP A 292 -16.02 23.27 -12.59
CA ASP A 292 -17.00 22.49 -13.30
C ASP A 292 -16.31 21.22 -13.83
N THR A 293 -16.56 20.09 -13.16
CA THR A 293 -16.07 18.76 -13.56
C THR A 293 -16.89 18.16 -14.70
N SER A 294 -17.88 18.87 -15.25
CA SER A 294 -18.66 18.36 -16.37
C SER A 294 -17.76 18.18 -17.61
N GLY A 295 -17.62 16.92 -18.03
CA GLY A 295 -16.78 16.51 -19.17
C GLY A 295 -15.41 15.93 -18.84
N TRP A 296 -14.98 15.96 -17.57
CA TRP A 296 -13.73 15.32 -17.13
C TRP A 296 -13.93 13.80 -16.96
N GLN A 297 -12.95 13.01 -17.38
CA GLN A 297 -12.93 11.57 -17.11
C GLN A 297 -12.19 11.32 -15.80
N SER A 298 -12.89 10.85 -14.77
CA SER A 298 -12.26 10.38 -13.53
C SER A 298 -11.58 9.03 -13.81
N SER A 299 -10.27 8.96 -13.56
CA SER A 299 -9.50 7.71 -13.52
C SER A 299 -9.70 7.04 -12.13
N PRO A 300 -9.25 5.79 -11.89
CA PRO A 300 -9.43 5.12 -10.61
C PRO A 300 -8.82 5.94 -9.45
N THR A 301 -9.46 5.87 -8.29
CA THR A 301 -8.85 6.31 -7.04
C THR A 301 -7.60 5.45 -6.78
N LEU A 302 -6.44 6.08 -6.63
CA LEU A 302 -5.21 5.37 -6.27
C LEU A 302 -5.08 5.38 -4.75
N GLN A 303 -4.94 4.19 -4.16
CA GLN A 303 -4.72 4.05 -2.72
C GLN A 303 -3.26 4.35 -2.37
N TYR A 304 -3.03 4.91 -1.20
CA TYR A 304 -1.69 5.20 -0.71
C TYR A 304 -0.88 3.90 -0.57
N GLY A 305 0.39 3.88 -1.01
CA GLY A 305 1.27 2.72 -0.87
C GLY A 305 1.20 1.70 -2.01
N GLU A 306 0.33 1.87 -3.01
CA GLU A 306 0.53 1.21 -4.30
C GLU A 306 1.85 1.72 -4.91
N THR A 307 2.68 0.82 -5.45
CA THR A 307 3.84 1.25 -6.24
C THR A 307 3.31 2.10 -7.39
N ASN A 308 3.57 3.41 -7.37
CA ASN A 308 3.07 4.35 -8.38
C ASN A 308 3.55 3.94 -9.78
N THR A 309 2.79 3.07 -10.44
CA THR A 309 2.94 2.69 -11.85
C THR A 309 2.04 3.54 -12.75
N GLY A 310 1.39 4.54 -12.14
CA GLY A 310 0.73 5.68 -12.75
C GLY A 310 -0.76 5.45 -13.03
N ALA A 311 -1.57 6.48 -12.75
CA ALA A 311 -2.96 6.53 -13.22
C ALA A 311 -2.97 6.67 -14.74
N ARG A 312 -3.87 5.95 -15.41
CA ARG A 312 -3.97 5.95 -16.87
C ARG A 312 -5.39 6.23 -17.33
N VAL A 313 -5.50 6.99 -18.42
CA VAL A 313 -6.78 7.21 -19.11
C VAL A 313 -6.55 7.31 -20.61
N SER A 314 -7.53 6.89 -21.41
CA SER A 314 -7.51 7.11 -22.85
C SER A 314 -7.79 8.57 -23.16
N ALA A 315 -6.92 9.21 -23.94
CA ALA A 315 -7.20 10.54 -24.47
C ALA A 315 -8.08 10.42 -25.73
N PRO A 316 -9.18 11.19 -25.83
CA PRO A 316 -10.15 11.05 -26.92
C PRO A 316 -9.63 11.54 -28.28
N SER A 317 -8.61 12.42 -28.31
CA SER A 317 -8.07 12.99 -29.54
C SER A 317 -6.68 13.63 -29.34
N ALA A 318 -6.04 14.10 -30.42
CA ALA A 318 -4.84 14.92 -30.30
C ALA A 318 -5.17 16.27 -29.67
N GLY A 319 -4.29 16.79 -28.81
CA GLY A 319 -4.54 18.04 -28.10
C GLY A 319 -3.73 18.20 -26.83
N ASP A 320 -3.99 19.30 -26.13
CA ASP A 320 -3.37 19.62 -24.84
C ASP A 320 -4.19 19.01 -23.70
N TYR A 321 -3.51 18.30 -22.80
CA TYR A 321 -4.14 17.63 -21.67
C TYR A 321 -3.49 18.03 -20.36
N TRP A 322 -4.33 18.04 -19.33
CA TRP A 322 -3.99 18.39 -17.96
C TRP A 322 -4.40 17.26 -17.04
N VAL A 323 -3.62 17.07 -15.97
CA VAL A 323 -3.97 16.18 -14.87
C VAL A 323 -3.86 16.94 -13.56
N PHE A 324 -4.85 16.69 -12.70
CA PHE A 324 -4.88 17.15 -11.33
C PHE A 324 -4.84 15.94 -10.40
N VAL A 325 -3.99 16.02 -9.38
CA VAL A 325 -3.94 15.05 -8.30
C VAL A 325 -4.33 15.75 -7.02
N THR A 326 -5.44 15.30 -6.43
CA THR A 326 -6.00 15.88 -5.21
C THR A 326 -6.07 14.82 -4.11
N PRO A 327 -5.76 15.16 -2.85
CA PRO A 327 -6.01 14.29 -1.73
C PRO A 327 -7.52 14.04 -1.58
N PHE A 328 -7.91 12.77 -1.42
CA PHE A 328 -9.31 12.42 -1.23
C PHE A 328 -9.82 13.03 0.10
N ARG A 329 -11.03 13.60 0.09
CA ARG A 329 -11.80 14.16 1.25
C ARG A 329 -11.55 15.59 1.72
N LEU A 330 -10.77 16.43 1.04
CA LEU A 330 -10.69 17.85 1.43
C LEU A 330 -10.94 18.76 0.23
N GLY A 331 -12.08 19.45 0.23
CA GLY A 331 -12.43 20.51 -0.74
C GLY A 331 -11.58 21.78 -0.59
N GLY A 332 -10.27 21.65 -0.33
CA GLY A 332 -9.37 22.76 -0.06
C GLY A 332 -7.87 22.45 -0.01
N GLY A 333 -7.41 21.23 -0.34
CA GLY A 333 -5.98 20.92 -0.44
C GLY A 333 -5.32 21.55 -1.67
N GLN A 334 -4.01 21.80 -1.63
CA GLN A 334 -3.25 22.20 -2.82
C GLN A 334 -3.26 21.04 -3.84
N GLU A 335 -3.58 21.33 -5.09
CA GLU A 335 -3.64 20.34 -6.16
C GLU A 335 -2.27 20.18 -6.82
N GLY A 336 -1.82 18.93 -7.02
CA GLY A 336 -0.73 18.67 -7.95
C GLY A 336 -1.24 18.90 -9.37
N LYS A 337 -0.50 19.64 -10.20
CA LYS A 337 -0.87 19.94 -11.59
C LYS A 337 0.25 19.61 -12.55
N ALA A 338 -0.05 18.81 -13.57
CA ALA A 338 0.84 18.56 -14.70
C ALA A 338 0.09 18.67 -16.03
N HIS A 339 0.84 18.84 -17.10
CA HIS A 339 0.30 18.98 -18.45
C HIS A 339 1.20 18.29 -19.47
N THR A 340 0.59 17.86 -20.57
CA THR A 340 1.29 17.26 -21.71
C THR A 340 0.50 17.52 -22.99
N GLN A 341 1.15 17.38 -24.14
CA GLN A 341 0.49 17.44 -25.43
C GLN A 341 0.50 16.06 -26.07
N CYS A 342 -0.65 15.64 -26.62
CA CYS A 342 -0.76 14.42 -27.40
C CYS A 342 -0.74 14.78 -28.89
N LEU A 343 0.37 14.47 -29.57
CA LEU A 343 0.55 14.67 -31.01
C LEU A 343 0.74 13.32 -31.71
N PRO A 344 0.17 13.10 -32.91
CA PRO A 344 0.48 11.93 -33.71
C PRO A 344 1.95 11.93 -34.14
N SER A 345 2.61 10.78 -34.07
CA SER A 345 3.99 10.63 -34.55
C SER A 345 4.03 10.18 -36.00
N VAL A 346 4.90 10.80 -36.81
CA VAL A 346 5.13 10.45 -38.21
C VAL A 346 6.46 9.73 -38.39
N SER A 347 6.43 8.58 -39.06
CA SER A 347 7.61 7.76 -39.36
C SER A 347 7.61 7.32 -40.83
N LEU A 348 8.79 7.10 -41.40
CA LEU A 348 8.92 6.45 -42.71
C LEU A 348 8.65 4.95 -42.57
N ASP A 349 8.01 4.35 -43.56
CA ASP A 349 7.62 2.94 -43.50
C ASP A 349 8.81 1.98 -43.70
N ALA A 350 9.92 2.47 -44.26
CA ALA A 350 11.17 1.75 -44.44
C ALA A 350 12.38 2.69 -44.37
N THR A 351 13.55 2.14 -44.05
CA THR A 351 14.83 2.87 -44.02
C THR A 351 15.59 2.80 -45.34
N THR A 352 15.20 1.90 -46.25
CA THR A 352 15.87 1.71 -47.54
C THR A 352 14.88 1.40 -48.65
N PHE A 353 15.13 1.94 -49.84
CA PHE A 353 14.39 1.68 -51.07
C PHE A 353 15.38 1.46 -52.22
N THR A 354 14.96 0.75 -53.25
CA THR A 354 15.73 0.59 -54.49
C THR A 354 14.84 0.87 -55.69
N VAL A 355 15.40 1.49 -56.72
CA VAL A 355 14.72 1.81 -57.97
C VAL A 355 15.74 1.70 -59.10
N GLY A 356 15.35 1.20 -60.27
CA GLY A 356 16.20 1.27 -61.46
C GLY A 356 15.99 2.58 -62.19
N GLU A 357 16.91 2.93 -63.08
CA GLU A 357 16.71 4.02 -64.02
C GLU A 357 15.41 3.88 -64.83
N SER A 358 14.88 5.02 -65.27
CA SER A 358 13.58 5.10 -65.95
C SER A 358 12.38 4.51 -65.17
N ALA A 359 12.55 4.21 -63.87
CA ALA A 359 11.51 3.66 -63.01
C ALA A 359 11.14 4.61 -61.85
N SER A 360 10.18 4.19 -61.03
CA SER A 360 9.73 4.98 -59.89
C SER A 360 9.43 4.11 -58.67
N VAL A 361 9.70 4.65 -57.49
CA VAL A 361 9.42 4.01 -56.21
C VAL A 361 8.54 4.92 -55.36
N ALA A 362 7.52 4.32 -54.72
CA ALA A 362 6.70 5.01 -53.74
C ALA A 362 7.39 4.95 -52.38
N ILE A 363 7.72 6.10 -51.83
CA ILE A 363 8.19 6.25 -50.46
C ILE A 363 6.97 6.61 -49.63
N SER A 364 6.71 5.84 -48.59
CA SER A 364 5.53 6.01 -47.74
C SER A 364 5.93 6.40 -46.32
N ALA A 365 5.07 7.21 -45.69
CA ALA A 365 5.15 7.57 -44.29
C ALA A 365 3.81 7.24 -43.61
N THR A 366 3.89 6.86 -42.34
CA THR A 366 2.74 6.52 -41.51
C THR A 366 2.63 7.39 -40.27
N LEU A 367 1.40 7.64 -39.86
CA LEU A 367 1.02 8.18 -38.57
C LEU A 367 0.51 7.06 -37.68
N ASP A 368 0.89 7.10 -36.40
CA ASP A 368 0.31 6.25 -35.35
C ASP A 368 -1.19 6.52 -35.10
N MET A 369 -1.67 7.71 -35.48
CA MET A 369 -3.06 8.12 -35.40
C MET A 369 -3.45 9.06 -36.55
N ALA A 370 -4.66 8.88 -37.10
CA ALA A 370 -5.17 9.76 -38.14
C ALA A 370 -5.45 11.17 -37.57
N PRO A 371 -5.05 12.24 -38.26
CA PRO A 371 -5.34 13.60 -37.85
C PRO A 371 -6.81 13.94 -38.14
N ALA A 372 -7.39 14.82 -37.33
CA ALA A 372 -8.66 15.45 -37.67
C ALA A 372 -8.40 16.52 -38.75
N GLY A 373 -8.76 16.22 -40.00
CA GLY A 373 -8.49 17.09 -41.15
C GLY A 373 -7.17 16.74 -41.85
N THR A 374 -6.36 17.74 -42.17
CA THR A 374 -5.11 17.57 -42.91
C THR A 374 -3.90 17.91 -42.06
N ALA A 375 -2.95 16.98 -41.98
CA ALA A 375 -1.62 17.21 -41.41
C ALA A 375 -0.55 16.94 -42.48
N SER A 376 0.60 17.59 -42.35
CA SER A 376 1.71 17.41 -43.29
C SER A 376 3.06 17.48 -42.61
N VAL A 377 4.02 16.71 -43.14
CA VAL A 377 5.44 16.80 -42.76
C VAL A 377 6.28 17.01 -44.01
N ARG A 378 7.19 17.99 -43.96
CA ARG A 378 8.14 18.24 -45.05
C ARG A 378 9.34 17.32 -44.94
N PHE A 379 9.93 16.99 -46.06
CA PHE A 379 11.22 16.31 -46.12
C PHE A 379 12.21 17.10 -46.97
N SER A 380 13.49 16.80 -46.78
CA SER A 380 14.56 17.21 -47.68
C SER A 380 15.22 15.98 -48.26
N THR A 381 15.72 16.10 -49.48
CA THR A 381 16.60 15.11 -50.09
C THR A 381 18.03 15.63 -50.13
N THR A 382 18.99 14.72 -49.98
CA THR A 382 20.43 15.00 -50.12
C THR A 382 21.10 13.84 -50.85
N GLY A 383 22.11 14.13 -51.66
CA GLY A 383 22.77 13.13 -52.49
C GLY A 383 22.76 13.60 -53.95
N ALA A 384 22.35 12.70 -54.84
CA ALA A 384 22.18 12.90 -56.29
C ALA A 384 21.53 14.26 -56.69
N ILE A 385 21.68 14.66 -57.95
CA ILE A 385 21.17 15.94 -58.47
C ILE A 385 19.65 15.87 -58.68
N ASP A 386 18.89 16.70 -57.96
CA ASP A 386 17.42 16.77 -58.05
C ASP A 386 16.94 17.58 -59.26
N GLY A 387 15.99 17.02 -60.01
CA GLY A 387 15.32 17.59 -61.16
C GLY A 387 14.10 18.44 -60.77
N ALA A 388 13.84 19.50 -61.55
CA ALA A 388 12.72 20.42 -61.28
C ALA A 388 11.36 19.84 -61.70
N GLY A 389 10.83 18.87 -60.94
CA GLY A 389 9.49 18.31 -61.11
C GLY A 389 9.30 17.37 -62.31
N SER A 390 10.37 17.11 -63.06
CA SER A 390 10.48 16.11 -64.11
C SER A 390 11.96 15.87 -64.43
N CYS A 391 12.29 14.76 -65.09
CA CYS A 391 13.64 14.53 -65.60
C CYS A 391 14.06 15.62 -66.60
N SER A 392 15.25 16.16 -66.37
CA SER A 392 15.91 17.18 -67.19
C SER A 392 17.38 16.83 -67.35
N ALA A 393 18.06 17.38 -68.35
CA ALA A 393 19.46 17.06 -68.59
C ALA A 393 20.34 17.30 -67.34
N GLY A 394 21.03 16.24 -66.89
CA GLY A 394 21.90 16.24 -65.72
C GLY A 394 21.20 16.21 -64.36
N ALA A 395 19.94 15.74 -64.31
CA ALA A 395 19.25 15.42 -63.07
C ALA A 395 19.09 13.90 -62.96
N ASP A 396 19.40 13.37 -61.79
CA ASP A 396 19.49 11.93 -61.54
C ASP A 396 18.14 11.40 -61.02
N TYR A 397 17.35 12.27 -60.39
CA TYR A 397 15.98 11.95 -59.96
C TYR A 397 15.11 13.20 -59.91
N TYR A 398 13.80 13.00 -59.75
CA TYR A 398 12.93 14.03 -59.19
C TYR A 398 11.88 13.40 -58.26
N VAL A 399 11.30 14.21 -57.37
CA VAL A 399 10.27 13.76 -56.43
C VAL A 399 8.93 14.47 -56.70
N SER A 400 7.82 13.75 -56.56
CA SER A 400 6.47 14.25 -56.86
C SER A 400 5.96 15.35 -55.93
N GLY A 401 6.69 15.68 -54.87
CA GLY A 401 6.35 16.72 -53.90
C GLY A 401 7.47 16.95 -52.88
N THR A 402 7.24 17.85 -51.93
CA THR A 402 8.18 18.21 -50.85
C THR A 402 7.64 17.92 -49.45
N GLU A 403 6.43 17.36 -49.37
CA GLU A 403 5.77 17.00 -48.12
C GLU A 403 4.87 15.78 -48.28
N PHE A 404 4.79 14.98 -47.21
CA PHE A 404 3.76 13.97 -47.03
C PHE A 404 2.50 14.67 -46.51
N ARG A 405 1.36 14.46 -47.17
CA ARG A 405 0.06 15.01 -46.75
C ARG A 405 -0.89 13.89 -46.32
N PHE A 406 -1.32 13.95 -45.07
CA PHE A 406 -2.28 13.04 -44.46
C PHE A 406 -3.62 13.74 -44.38
N THR A 407 -4.69 13.18 -44.96
CA THR A 407 -6.02 13.81 -44.94
C THR A 407 -7.05 12.82 -44.43
N ASN A 408 -7.32 12.86 -43.11
CA ASN A 408 -8.10 11.85 -42.40
C ASN A 408 -7.58 10.40 -42.65
N THR A 409 -6.29 10.25 -42.94
CA THR A 409 -5.61 8.98 -43.19
C THR A 409 -4.36 8.88 -42.32
N THR A 410 -3.93 7.66 -42.03
CA THR A 410 -2.67 7.38 -41.34
C THR A 410 -1.50 7.17 -42.30
N SER A 411 -1.73 7.17 -43.61
CA SER A 411 -0.67 6.92 -44.60
C SER A 411 -0.68 7.99 -45.67
N ALA A 412 0.52 8.36 -46.11
CA ALA A 412 0.78 9.24 -47.23
C ALA A 412 2.03 8.75 -47.97
N SER A 413 2.11 8.99 -49.27
CA SER A 413 3.29 8.65 -50.06
C SER A 413 3.68 9.77 -51.01
N VAL A 414 4.97 9.78 -51.33
CA VAL A 414 5.55 10.54 -52.44
C VAL A 414 6.22 9.56 -53.39
N THR A 415 6.40 9.98 -54.64
CA THR A 415 7.03 9.16 -55.66
C THR A 415 8.37 9.77 -56.01
N LEU A 416 9.44 8.98 -55.88
CA LEU A 416 10.72 9.29 -56.47
C LEU A 416 10.80 8.59 -57.82
N THR A 417 11.12 9.36 -58.86
CA THR A 417 11.37 8.83 -60.21
C THR A 417 12.85 9.01 -60.50
N ALA A 418 13.53 7.89 -60.77
CA ALA A 418 14.91 7.91 -61.24
C ALA A 418 14.91 8.33 -62.71
N CYS A 419 15.78 9.27 -63.03
CA CYS A 419 15.97 9.74 -64.39
C CYS A 419 16.99 8.84 -65.08
N ASP A 420 16.76 8.59 -66.36
CA ASP A 420 17.71 7.93 -67.24
C ASP A 420 18.87 8.89 -67.49
N ASP A 421 20.11 8.47 -67.23
CA ASP A 421 21.27 9.20 -67.72
C ASP A 421 22.21 8.33 -68.59
N THR A 422 23.52 8.58 -68.55
CA THR A 422 24.52 7.84 -69.34
C THR A 422 25.79 7.53 -68.52
N ASP A 423 25.81 7.95 -67.25
CA ASP A 423 26.94 7.81 -66.35
C ASP A 423 26.77 6.48 -65.58
N PRO A 424 27.67 5.49 -65.76
CA PRO A 424 27.47 4.16 -65.23
C PRO A 424 27.89 4.06 -63.76
N ASP A 425 27.13 4.69 -62.86
CA ASP A 425 27.28 4.59 -61.42
C ASP A 425 25.95 4.47 -60.66
N ASP A 426 25.97 3.74 -59.54
CA ASP A 426 24.80 3.69 -58.65
C ASP A 426 24.74 4.97 -57.79
N GLU A 427 23.64 5.71 -57.83
CA GLU A 427 23.44 6.87 -56.96
C GLU A 427 22.70 6.55 -55.68
N THR A 428 22.87 7.44 -54.70
CA THR A 428 22.10 7.40 -53.47
C THR A 428 21.40 8.72 -53.20
N VAL A 429 20.12 8.64 -52.85
CA VAL A 429 19.29 9.76 -52.40
C VAL A 429 18.88 9.49 -50.97
N THR A 430 19.31 10.35 -50.05
CA THR A 430 18.88 10.29 -48.66
C THR A 430 17.69 11.24 -48.47
N LEU A 431 16.55 10.70 -48.04
CA LEU A 431 15.37 11.46 -47.64
C LEU A 431 15.34 11.61 -46.13
N VAL A 432 15.17 12.84 -45.65
CA VAL A 432 15.11 13.17 -44.21
C VAL A 432 13.83 13.94 -43.90
N LEU A 433 13.00 13.41 -43.00
CA LEU A 433 11.85 14.14 -42.45
C LEU A 433 12.33 15.35 -41.65
N THR A 434 11.71 16.50 -41.84
CA THR A 434 12.11 17.76 -41.20
C THR A 434 11.07 18.23 -40.19
N THR A 435 11.52 18.94 -39.16
CA THR A 435 10.65 19.61 -38.18
C THR A 435 10.06 20.92 -38.71
N THR A 436 10.47 21.37 -39.89
CA THR A 436 9.97 22.63 -40.47
C THR A 436 8.59 22.40 -41.07
N GLY A 437 7.57 23.05 -40.49
CA GLY A 437 6.18 22.88 -40.95
C GLY A 437 5.49 21.61 -40.42
N ILE A 438 6.03 21.00 -39.36
CA ILE A 438 5.43 19.87 -38.65
C ILE A 438 4.26 20.39 -37.78
N ASN A 439 3.17 20.81 -38.43
CA ASN A 439 2.03 21.43 -37.75
C ASN A 439 1.16 20.35 -37.10
N GLY A 440 1.27 20.19 -35.77
CA GLY A 440 0.43 19.26 -35.00
C GLY A 440 0.82 17.80 -35.16
N LEU A 441 2.08 17.51 -35.49
CA LEU A 441 2.68 16.18 -35.53
C LEU A 441 4.02 16.20 -34.76
N GLU A 442 4.51 15.03 -34.39
CA GLU A 442 5.87 14.83 -33.88
C GLU A 442 6.64 13.84 -34.76
N LEU A 443 7.98 13.89 -34.74
CA LEU A 443 8.80 12.93 -35.47
C LEU A 443 8.88 11.62 -34.69
N GLY A 444 8.45 10.53 -35.32
CA GLY A 444 8.65 9.16 -34.83
C GLY A 444 10.00 8.58 -35.28
N SER A 445 10.04 7.27 -35.49
CA SER A 445 11.22 6.57 -35.98
C SER A 445 10.82 5.42 -36.91
N PRO A 446 11.45 5.29 -38.09
CA PRO A 446 12.60 6.06 -38.59
C PRO A 446 12.22 7.41 -39.24
N THR A 447 13.13 8.39 -39.21
CA THR A 447 12.97 9.70 -39.87
C THR A 447 13.80 9.86 -41.14
N THR A 448 14.63 8.87 -41.47
CA THR A 448 15.54 8.89 -42.61
C THR A 448 15.39 7.61 -43.43
N ALA A 449 15.39 7.74 -44.75
CA ALA A 449 15.47 6.62 -45.67
C ALA A 449 16.50 6.90 -46.78
N VAL A 450 17.17 5.84 -47.23
CA VAL A 450 18.09 5.89 -48.37
C VAL A 450 17.46 5.19 -49.56
N VAL A 451 17.41 5.86 -50.69
CA VAL A 451 17.02 5.29 -51.98
C VAL A 451 18.30 5.04 -52.78
N THR A 452 18.52 3.80 -53.19
CA THR A 452 19.57 3.46 -54.16
C THR A 452 18.94 3.45 -55.55
N ILE A 453 19.51 4.23 -56.45
CA ILE A 453 19.22 4.19 -57.88
C ILE A 453 20.22 3.19 -58.47
N ASN A 454 19.70 2.14 -59.11
CA ASN A 454 20.54 1.14 -59.75
C ASN A 454 20.69 1.53 -61.22
N ASP A 455 21.94 1.69 -61.62
CA ASP A 455 22.37 1.91 -63.00
C ASP A 455 21.95 0.73 -63.90
N ASP A 456 21.41 1.04 -65.08
CA ASP A 456 21.19 0.04 -66.13
C ASP A 456 22.10 0.20 -67.37
N ASP A 457 22.96 1.23 -67.35
CA ASP A 457 23.94 1.48 -68.39
C ASP A 457 25.12 0.51 -68.35
N THR A 458 25.65 0.25 -69.54
CA THR A 458 26.88 -0.55 -69.64
C THR A 458 28.08 0.33 -69.38
N ALA A 459 28.87 -0.01 -68.36
CA ALA A 459 30.18 0.62 -68.12
C ALA A 459 30.96 0.81 -69.43
N HIS A 460 31.36 2.05 -69.71
CA HIS A 460 32.13 2.40 -70.91
C HIS A 460 33.44 1.59 -70.96
N THR A 461 33.41 0.46 -71.69
CA THR A 461 34.62 -0.30 -72.01
C THR A 461 35.19 0.20 -73.33
N GLY A 462 36.01 1.25 -73.31
CA GLY A 462 36.68 1.64 -74.54
C GLY A 462 37.52 2.90 -74.55
N ASP A 463 38.72 2.84 -73.99
CA ASP A 463 39.87 3.57 -74.55
C ASP A 463 40.97 2.57 -74.94
N SER A 464 40.72 1.77 -76.00
CA SER A 464 41.80 1.16 -76.75
C SER A 464 42.36 2.18 -77.74
N TRP A 465 43.26 3.04 -77.27
CA TRP A 465 44.12 3.77 -78.18
C TRP A 465 45.20 2.81 -78.68
N GLY A 466 44.98 2.23 -79.86
CA GLY A 466 45.99 1.46 -80.57
C GLY A 466 47.19 2.35 -80.90
N LEU A 467 48.38 1.93 -80.45
CA LEU A 467 49.68 2.41 -80.92
C LEU A 467 50.21 1.49 -82.01
#